data_AF-A0A554KUM3-F1
#
_entry.id   AF-A0A554KUM3-F1
#
_cell.length_a   1.000
_cell.length_b   1.000
_cell.length_c   1.000
_cell.angle_alpha   90.00
_cell.angle_beta   90.00
_cell.angle_gamma   90.00
#
_symmetry.space_group_name_H-M   'P 1'
#
loop_
_entity.id
_entity.type
_entity.pdbx_description
1 polymer ?
#
loop_
_entity_poly.entity_id
_entity_poly.type
_entity_poly.pdbx_seq_one_letter_code
_entity_poly.pdbx_strand_id
1 'polypeptide(L)'
;MSNQTFPSTALDSELIPSGWKIVEDVEPSQLDGMMIKTVSFLFEGEENIPGEVMLERAEEMKANLGFADAKYLANHQDKISIEFRYNCLVFSGTVFEDLRGCLHLAYLAFGEGNRWHLLFVQIDGVYWTDDFRLLCCKDFS
;
A
#
# COMPACT_ATOMS: atom_id res chain seq x y z
N MET A 1 -22.64 25.39 5.26
CA MET A 1 -22.06 24.03 5.25
C MET A 1 -20.56 24.23 5.15
N SER A 2 -19.86 24.02 6.24
CA SER A 2 -18.46 24.40 6.39
C SER A 2 -17.58 23.35 5.71
N ASN A 3 -16.85 23.73 4.66
CA ASN A 3 -15.77 22.91 4.11
C ASN A 3 -14.69 22.76 5.18
N GLN A 4 -14.68 21.62 5.87
CA GLN A 4 -13.58 21.24 6.74
C GLN A 4 -12.48 20.64 5.86
N THR A 5 -11.60 21.50 5.36
CA THR A 5 -10.25 21.08 4.97
C THR A 5 -9.54 20.59 6.22
N PHE A 6 -9.35 19.27 6.33
CA PHE A 6 -8.48 18.70 7.34
C PHE A 6 -7.04 19.14 7.03
N PRO A 7 -6.30 19.68 8.01
CA PRO A 7 -4.90 20.00 7.81
C PRO A 7 -4.14 18.68 7.66
N SER A 8 -3.63 18.41 6.45
CA SER A 8 -2.53 17.46 6.24
C SER A 8 -1.34 18.00 7.03
N THR A 9 -1.21 17.48 8.26
CA THR A 9 -0.20 17.94 9.22
C THR A 9 1.17 17.48 8.74
N ALA A 10 2.18 18.33 8.94
CA ALA A 10 3.57 18.23 8.48
C ALA A 10 4.36 16.92 8.76
N LEU A 11 3.74 15.88 9.33
CA LEU A 11 4.28 14.51 9.37
C LEU A 11 4.22 13.82 8.01
N ASP A 12 3.33 14.23 7.10
CA ASP A 12 3.13 13.56 5.81
C ASP A 12 4.37 13.63 4.90
N SER A 13 5.25 14.62 5.09
CA SER A 13 6.44 14.84 4.25
C SER A 13 7.70 14.11 4.71
N GLU A 14 7.75 13.53 5.91
CA GLU A 14 9.01 12.93 6.41
C GLU A 14 9.26 11.50 5.89
N LEU A 15 8.20 10.78 5.54
CA LEU A 15 8.29 9.40 5.06
C LEU A 15 8.24 9.30 3.52
N ILE A 16 7.78 10.35 2.85
CA ILE A 16 7.81 10.45 1.39
C ILE A 16 9.21 10.96 1.00
N PRO A 17 9.90 10.31 0.04
CA PRO A 17 11.19 10.80 -0.43
C PRO A 17 11.12 12.24 -0.93
N SER A 18 12.15 13.04 -0.62
CA SER A 18 12.18 14.45 -0.98
C SER A 18 12.01 14.66 -2.49
N GLY A 19 11.09 15.57 -2.86
CA GLY A 19 10.80 15.90 -4.25
C GLY A 19 9.79 14.97 -4.93
N TRP A 20 9.35 13.90 -4.27
CA TRP A 20 8.24 13.09 -4.77
C TRP A 20 6.92 13.78 -4.45
N LYS A 21 5.91 13.51 -5.28
CA LYS A 21 4.54 14.02 -5.09
C LYS A 21 3.54 12.87 -5.13
N ILE A 22 2.43 13.04 -4.44
CA ILE A 22 1.27 12.16 -4.57
C ILE A 22 0.50 12.61 -5.81
N VAL A 23 0.22 11.66 -6.72
CA VAL A 23 -0.56 11.92 -7.94
C VAL A 23 -1.95 11.29 -7.89
N GLU A 24 -2.11 10.21 -7.14
CA GLU A 24 -3.39 9.56 -6.85
C GLU A 24 -3.40 9.13 -5.38
N ASP A 25 -4.56 9.24 -4.73
CA ASP A 25 -4.72 8.86 -3.32
C ASP A 25 -6.15 8.43 -3.03
N VAL A 26 -6.31 7.59 -2.02
CA VAL A 26 -7.60 7.15 -1.48
C VAL A 26 -7.78 7.69 -0.06
N GLU A 27 -9.03 7.80 0.36
CA GLU A 27 -9.31 8.15 1.76
C GLU A 27 -8.75 7.07 2.71
N PRO A 28 -8.14 7.47 3.85
CA PRO A 28 -7.63 6.53 4.84
C PRO A 28 -8.71 5.56 5.31
N SER A 29 -8.36 4.29 5.43
CA SER A 29 -9.27 3.30 5.98
C SER A 29 -9.34 3.39 7.51
N GLN A 30 -10.48 3.01 8.07
CA GLN A 30 -10.67 2.91 9.53
C GLN A 30 -10.06 1.61 10.05
N LEU A 31 -8.74 1.45 9.92
CA LEU A 31 -8.01 0.23 10.30
C LEU A 31 -8.10 -0.13 11.80
N ASP A 32 -8.54 0.79 12.65
CA ASP A 32 -8.61 0.52 14.08
C ASP A 32 -9.75 -0.44 14.41
N GLY A 33 -9.41 -1.56 15.06
CA GLY A 33 -10.35 -2.66 15.32
C GLY A 33 -10.63 -3.61 14.15
N MET A 34 -10.12 -3.34 12.94
CA MET A 34 -10.30 -4.19 11.77
C MET A 34 -9.23 -5.28 11.65
N MET A 35 -9.62 -6.44 11.15
CA MET A 35 -8.68 -7.50 10.79
C MET A 35 -8.15 -7.28 9.37
N ILE A 36 -6.84 -7.08 9.26
CA ILE A 36 -6.13 -6.96 7.99
C ILE A 36 -6.13 -8.31 7.28
N LYS A 37 -6.45 -8.30 5.99
CA LYS A 37 -6.31 -9.47 5.13
C LYS A 37 -5.45 -9.13 3.93
N THR A 38 -4.77 -10.15 3.43
CA THR A 38 -4.06 -10.10 2.16
C THR A 38 -4.87 -10.81 1.09
N VAL A 39 -4.85 -10.30 -0.13
CA VAL A 39 -5.41 -10.96 -1.32
C VAL A 39 -4.36 -11.06 -2.42
N SER A 40 -4.43 -12.14 -3.19
CA SER A 40 -3.65 -12.29 -4.43
C SER A 40 -4.34 -11.52 -5.54
N PHE A 41 -3.58 -10.77 -6.32
CA PHE A 41 -4.04 -10.16 -7.57
C PHE A 41 -3.78 -11.05 -8.78
N LEU A 42 -3.02 -12.14 -8.63
CA LEU A 42 -2.78 -13.13 -9.70
C LEU A 42 -3.94 -14.13 -9.75
N PHE A 43 -4.40 -14.40 -10.97
CA PHE A 43 -5.36 -15.44 -11.29
C PHE A 43 -4.65 -16.77 -11.61
N GLU A 44 -5.43 -17.84 -11.69
CA GLU A 44 -4.90 -19.18 -11.95
C GLU A 44 -4.13 -19.22 -13.28
N GLY A 45 -2.89 -19.70 -13.22
CA GLY A 45 -1.98 -19.79 -14.37
C GLY A 45 -1.18 -18.52 -14.66
N GLU A 46 -1.39 -17.43 -13.91
CA GLU A 46 -0.57 -16.23 -14.03
C GLU A 46 0.64 -16.29 -13.08
N GLU A 47 1.84 -16.10 -13.63
CA GLU A 47 3.08 -16.00 -12.84
C GLU A 47 3.41 -14.54 -12.49
N ASN A 48 2.99 -13.60 -13.35
CA ASN A 48 3.15 -12.18 -13.16
C ASN A 48 2.15 -11.38 -13.99
N ILE A 49 1.92 -10.13 -13.60
CA ILE A 49 1.12 -9.17 -14.37
C ILE A 49 1.80 -7.79 -14.44
N PRO A 50 1.42 -6.95 -15.43
CA PRO A 50 1.80 -5.54 -15.46
C PRO A 50 1.22 -4.75 -14.27
N GLY A 51 1.88 -3.66 -13.88
CA GLY A 51 1.46 -2.84 -12.75
C GLY A 51 0.11 -2.16 -12.92
N GLU A 52 -0.22 -1.71 -14.13
CA GLU A 52 -1.55 -1.15 -14.46
C GLU A 52 -2.68 -2.16 -14.19
N VAL A 53 -2.47 -3.43 -14.57
CA VAL A 53 -3.43 -4.52 -14.34
C VAL A 53 -3.54 -4.84 -12.85
N MET A 54 -2.42 -4.78 -12.12
CA MET A 54 -2.41 -4.97 -10.67
C MET A 54 -3.22 -3.88 -9.95
N LEU A 55 -3.09 -2.61 -10.37
CA LEU A 55 -3.88 -1.49 -9.83
C LEU A 55 -5.37 -1.64 -10.12
N GLU A 56 -5.74 -1.94 -11.37
CA GLU A 56 -7.13 -2.16 -11.77
C GLU A 56 -7.78 -3.26 -10.91
N ARG A 57 -7.10 -4.40 -10.77
CA ARG A 57 -7.58 -5.50 -9.93
C ARG A 57 -7.65 -5.12 -8.45
N ALA A 58 -6.73 -4.30 -7.96
CA ALA A 58 -6.79 -3.83 -6.58
C ALA A 58 -8.06 -3.03 -6.30
N GLU A 59 -8.46 -2.15 -7.23
CA GLU A 59 -9.71 -1.40 -7.12
C GLU A 59 -10.94 -2.32 -7.20
N GLU A 60 -10.98 -3.23 -8.17
CA GLU A 60 -12.08 -4.20 -8.34
C GLU A 60 -12.28 -5.06 -7.08
N MET A 61 -11.19 -5.48 -6.46
CA MET A 61 -11.17 -6.28 -5.24
C MET A 61 -11.39 -5.47 -3.96
N LYS A 62 -11.45 -4.13 -4.06
CA LYS A 62 -11.46 -3.21 -2.90
C LYS A 62 -10.29 -3.48 -1.95
N ALA A 63 -9.13 -3.74 -2.53
CA ALA A 63 -7.88 -4.06 -1.86
C ALA A 63 -6.80 -3.01 -2.17
N ASN A 64 -7.22 -1.75 -2.17
CA ASN A 64 -6.44 -0.58 -2.53
C ASN A 64 -6.24 0.36 -1.34
N LEU A 65 -5.75 -0.17 -0.21
CA LEU A 65 -5.37 0.68 0.94
C LEU A 65 -4.30 1.70 0.56
N GLY A 66 -4.37 2.89 1.14
CA GLY A 66 -3.51 4.02 0.80
C GLY A 66 -2.29 4.18 1.71
N PHE A 67 -1.52 5.24 1.50
CA PHE A 67 -0.31 5.56 2.25
C PHE A 67 -0.58 5.92 3.70
N ALA A 68 -1.74 6.52 4.00
CA ALA A 68 -2.16 6.74 5.37
C ALA A 68 -2.28 5.41 6.14
N ASP A 69 -2.81 4.37 5.50
CA ASP A 69 -2.91 3.02 6.04
C ASP A 69 -1.52 2.38 6.21
N ALA A 70 -0.63 2.58 5.24
CA ALA A 70 0.75 2.12 5.32
C ALA A 70 1.49 2.71 6.54
N LYS A 71 1.36 4.02 6.76
CA LYS A 71 1.93 4.71 7.93
C LYS A 71 1.34 4.20 9.23
N TYR A 72 0.03 3.95 9.25
CA TYR A 72 -0.63 3.41 10.42
C TYR A 72 -0.06 2.04 10.78
N LEU A 73 0.04 1.13 9.81
CA LEU A 73 0.57 -0.23 10.03
C LEU A 73 2.06 -0.27 10.34
N ALA A 74 2.85 0.64 9.76
CA ALA A 74 4.26 0.79 10.11
C ALA A 74 4.47 1.14 11.60
N ASN A 75 3.52 1.86 12.21
CA ASN A 75 3.52 2.23 13.63
C ASN A 75 2.82 1.20 14.55
N HIS A 76 2.01 0.31 13.99
CA HIS A 76 1.24 -0.71 14.72
C HIS A 76 1.54 -2.12 14.18
N GLN A 77 2.82 -2.47 14.13
CA GLN A 77 3.31 -3.68 13.46
C GLN A 77 2.82 -4.98 14.11
N ASP A 78 2.42 -4.94 15.37
CA ASP A 78 1.80 -6.03 16.11
C ASP A 78 0.45 -6.45 15.52
N LYS A 79 -0.20 -5.59 14.74
CA LYS A 79 -1.44 -5.90 14.00
C LYS A 79 -1.21 -6.72 12.74
N ILE A 80 0.03 -6.84 12.27
CA ILE A 80 0.35 -7.56 11.03
C ILE A 80 0.68 -9.02 11.36
N SER A 81 -0.06 -9.95 10.76
CA SER A 81 0.13 -11.39 10.98
C SER A 81 1.56 -11.84 10.64
N ILE A 82 2.10 -12.77 11.44
CA ILE A 82 3.39 -13.42 11.20
C ILE A 82 3.42 -14.18 9.87
N GLU A 83 2.26 -14.66 9.42
CA GLU A 83 2.12 -15.41 8.16
C GLU A 83 2.49 -14.56 6.94
N PHE A 84 2.31 -13.23 7.05
CA PHE A 84 2.59 -12.30 5.96
C PHE A 84 4.06 -11.92 5.82
N ARG A 85 4.93 -12.33 6.74
CA ARG A 85 6.34 -11.91 6.75
C ARG A 85 7.14 -12.37 5.53
N TYR A 86 6.61 -13.32 4.76
CA TYR A 86 7.21 -13.78 3.50
C TYR A 86 6.74 -12.98 2.29
N ASN A 87 5.82 -12.01 2.46
CA ASN A 87 5.26 -11.21 1.38
C ASN A 87 5.63 -9.73 1.51
N CYS A 88 5.64 -9.04 0.37
CA CYS A 88 5.59 -7.59 0.29
C CYS A 88 4.13 -7.12 0.29
N LEU A 89 3.75 -6.34 1.30
CA LEU A 89 2.38 -5.86 1.48
C LEU A 89 2.19 -4.50 0.80
N VAL A 90 1.45 -4.47 -0.30
CA VAL A 90 1.34 -3.33 -1.23
C VAL A 90 0.15 -2.44 -0.90
N PHE A 91 0.39 -1.14 -0.82
CA PHE A 91 -0.62 -0.10 -0.61
C PHE A 91 -0.87 0.62 -1.93
N SER A 92 -1.72 0.00 -2.77
CA SER A 92 -2.00 0.45 -4.13
C SER A 92 -2.93 1.65 -4.23
N GLY A 93 -3.52 2.09 -3.11
CA GLY A 93 -4.43 3.25 -3.09
C GLY A 93 -3.74 4.61 -3.21
N THR A 94 -2.41 4.65 -3.12
CA THR A 94 -1.66 5.92 -3.28
C THR A 94 -0.53 5.72 -4.27
N VAL A 95 -0.56 6.52 -5.34
CA VAL A 95 0.49 6.55 -6.37
C VAL A 95 1.36 7.78 -6.16
N PHE A 96 2.68 7.54 -6.13
CA PHE A 96 3.69 8.59 -6.04
C PHE A 96 4.37 8.76 -7.39
N GLU A 97 4.71 9.99 -7.73
CA GLU A 97 5.57 10.30 -8.87
C GLU A 97 6.90 10.87 -8.36
N ASP A 98 8.01 10.28 -8.80
CA ASP A 98 9.35 10.76 -8.48
C ASP A 98 9.81 11.92 -9.39
N LEU A 99 11.00 12.47 -9.10
CA LEU A 99 11.59 13.58 -9.87
C LEU A 99 11.86 13.27 -11.36
N ARG A 100 11.81 12.00 -11.76
CA ARG A 100 12.01 11.55 -13.14
C ARG A 100 10.68 11.23 -13.83
N GLY A 101 9.55 11.40 -13.15
CA GLY A 101 8.23 11.05 -13.66
C GLY A 101 7.91 9.55 -13.57
N CYS A 102 8.69 8.75 -12.82
CA CYS A 102 8.37 7.35 -12.60
C CYS A 102 7.35 7.21 -11.48
N LEU A 103 6.40 6.28 -11.67
CA LEU A 103 5.34 6.01 -10.70
C LEU A 103 5.75 4.92 -9.71
N HIS A 104 5.39 5.11 -8.45
CA HIS A 104 5.74 4.23 -7.35
C HIS A 104 4.56 3.98 -6.42
N LEU A 105 4.60 2.85 -5.73
CA LEU A 105 3.68 2.50 -4.65
C LEU A 105 4.45 2.28 -3.35
N ALA A 106 3.79 2.52 -2.23
CA ALA A 106 4.29 2.15 -0.93
C ALA A 106 4.06 0.66 -0.67
N TYR A 107 5.00 0.02 0.02
CA TYR A 107 4.83 -1.35 0.52
C TYR A 107 5.52 -1.56 1.87
N LEU A 108 5.07 -2.56 2.62
CA LEU A 108 5.75 -3.05 3.81
C LEU A 108 6.44 -4.39 3.51
N ALA A 109 7.70 -4.51 3.91
CA ALA A 109 8.43 -5.78 3.89
C ALA A 109 9.03 -6.09 5.26
N PHE A 110 8.97 -7.36 5.65
CA PHE A 110 9.58 -7.82 6.88
C PHE A 110 11.05 -8.16 6.65
N GLY A 111 11.94 -7.68 7.52
CA GLY A 111 13.37 -7.86 7.30
C GLY A 111 14.23 -7.60 8.53
N GLU A 112 15.38 -6.99 8.29
CA GLU A 112 16.41 -6.74 9.31
C GLU A 112 15.84 -6.11 10.58
N GLY A 113 16.32 -6.55 11.74
CA GLY A 113 15.81 -6.10 13.03
C GLY A 113 14.47 -6.72 13.43
N ASN A 114 14.01 -7.77 12.72
CA ASN A 114 12.78 -8.50 13.00
C ASN A 114 11.56 -7.56 13.06
N ARG A 115 11.48 -6.65 12.07
CA ARG A 115 10.44 -5.64 11.96
C ARG A 115 10.03 -5.42 10.50
N TRP A 116 8.88 -4.81 10.31
CA TRP A 116 8.40 -4.30 9.04
C TRP A 116 9.06 -2.95 8.72
N HIS A 117 9.40 -2.76 7.45
CA HIS A 117 9.96 -1.53 6.91
C HIS A 117 9.05 -1.00 5.81
N LEU A 118 8.77 0.29 5.85
CA LEU A 118 8.03 1.02 4.81
C LEU A 118 9.00 1.42 3.69
N LEU A 119 8.69 0.98 2.49
CA LEU A 119 9.53 1.09 1.29
C LEU A 119 8.68 1.50 0.09
N PHE A 120 9.33 1.81 -1.03
CA PHE A 120 8.68 2.21 -2.27
C PHE A 120 9.18 1.36 -3.44
N VAL A 121 8.26 0.98 -4.34
CA VAL A 121 8.55 0.17 -5.52
C VAL A 121 7.98 0.84 -6.77
N GLN A 122 8.77 0.84 -7.85
CA GLN A 122 8.35 1.39 -9.14
C GLN A 122 7.33 0.47 -9.82
N ILE A 123 6.25 1.04 -10.36
CA ILE A 123 5.13 0.28 -10.95
C ILE A 123 5.54 -0.43 -12.25
N ASP A 124 6.16 0.31 -13.18
CA ASP A 124 6.48 -0.18 -14.53
C ASP A 124 7.86 -0.85 -14.63
N GLY A 125 8.60 -0.93 -13.51
CA GLY A 125 9.97 -1.46 -13.46
C GLY A 125 10.06 -2.88 -12.91
N VAL A 126 8.94 -3.49 -12.52
CA VAL A 126 8.87 -4.79 -11.87
C VAL A 126 7.78 -5.65 -12.48
N TYR A 127 8.01 -6.95 -12.51
CA TYR A 127 6.93 -7.92 -12.72
C TYR A 127 6.26 -8.17 -11.37
N TRP A 128 4.96 -7.92 -11.29
CA TRP A 128 4.19 -8.13 -10.07
C TRP A 128 3.90 -9.62 -9.91
N THR A 129 4.64 -10.28 -9.01
CA THR A 129 4.58 -11.72 -8.74
C THR A 129 3.78 -12.02 -7.46
N ASP A 130 3.69 -13.30 -7.10
CA ASP A 130 3.05 -13.77 -5.87
C ASP A 130 3.80 -13.40 -4.58
N ASP A 131 5.02 -12.88 -4.67
CA ASP A 131 5.74 -12.28 -3.55
C ASP A 131 4.98 -11.05 -3.00
N PHE A 132 4.19 -10.39 -3.85
CA PHE A 132 3.38 -9.23 -3.48
C PHE A 132 1.96 -9.63 -3.11
N ARG A 133 1.39 -8.90 -2.15
CA ARG A 133 0.01 -9.06 -1.69
C ARG A 133 -0.63 -7.70 -1.52
N LEU A 134 -1.85 -7.58 -2.01
CA LEU A 134 -2.71 -6.43 -1.74
C LEU A 134 -3.33 -6.57 -0.36
N LEU A 135 -3.54 -5.45 0.33
CA LEU A 135 -4.24 -5.45 1.61
C LEU A 135 -5.68 -4.99 1.43
N CYS A 136 -6.58 -5.61 2.19
CA CYS A 136 -7.93 -5.10 2.39
C CYS A 136 -8.33 -5.20 3.85
N CYS A 137 -9.25 -4.32 4.24
CA CYS A 137 -9.95 -4.41 5.51
C CYS A 137 -11.24 -5.18 5.29
N LYS A 138 -11.51 -6.21 6.10
CA LYS A 138 -12.88 -6.75 6.16
C LYS A 138 -13.68 -5.99 7.20
N ASP A 139 -14.78 -5.40 6.76
CA ASP A 139 -16.08 -5.50 7.43
C ASP A 139 -17.08 -6.02 6.40
N PHE A 140 -17.41 -7.30 6.48
CA PHE A 140 -18.62 -7.82 5.83
C PHE A 140 -19.33 -8.64 6.89
N SER A 141 -20.46 -8.06 7.33
CA SER A 141 -21.60 -8.70 8.01
C SER A 141 -21.79 -10.17 7.69
#